data_AF-A0A177SIG2-F1
#
_entry.id   AF-A0A177SIG2-F1
#
_cell.length_a   1.000
_cell.length_b   1.000
_cell.length_c   1.000
_cell.angle_alpha   90.00
_cell.angle_beta   90.00
_cell.angle_gamma   90.00
#
_symmetry.space_group_name_H-M   'P 1'
#
loop_
_entity.id
_entity.type
_entity.pdbx_description
1 polymer ?
#
loop_
_entity_poly.entity_id
_entity_poly.type
_entity_poly.pdbx_seq_one_letter_code
_entity_poly.pdbx_strand_id
1 'polypeptide(L)'
;MADQPIKHPFERFVGFVGMTSCLRYGYSFIDSERSLPEIFLYLVVGFAIIILLEALGKRLARKLPVVRMRYLTPLYLIYLYVFFTSFYSSSFGFSL
;
A
#
# COMPACT_ATOMS: atom_id res chain seq x y z
N MET A 1 7.99 19.04 22.90
CA MET A 1 8.13 17.84 22.04
C MET A 1 6.74 17.22 21.94
N ALA A 2 6.12 17.22 20.76
CA ALA A 2 4.78 16.69 20.60
C ALA A 2 4.80 15.18 20.90
N ASP A 3 4.11 14.77 21.96
CA ASP A 3 3.74 13.38 22.23
C ASP A 3 2.95 12.85 21.03
N GLN A 4 3.65 12.37 20.00
CA GLN A 4 3.00 11.66 18.94
C GLN A 4 2.39 10.41 19.57
N PRO A 5 1.06 10.21 19.51
CA PRO A 5 0.45 9.00 20.04
C PRO A 5 1.18 7.83 19.39
N ILE A 6 1.70 6.91 20.19
CA ILE A 6 2.50 5.78 19.71
C ILE A 6 1.63 5.01 18.71
N LYS A 7 1.77 5.33 17.41
CA LYS A 7 0.94 4.73 16.36
C LYS A 7 1.18 3.24 16.38
N HIS A 8 0.10 2.48 16.47
CA HIS A 8 0.13 1.03 16.62
C HIS A 8 1.06 0.44 15.55
N PRO A 9 1.98 -0.49 15.87
CA PRO A 9 2.94 -1.00 14.90
C PRO A 9 2.30 -1.56 13.62
N PHE A 10 1.14 -2.21 13.73
CA PHE A 10 0.35 -2.65 12.57
C PHE A 10 -0.32 -1.50 11.83
N GLU A 11 -0.72 -0.41 12.50
CA GLU A 11 -1.27 0.76 11.83
C GLU A 11 -0.22 1.43 10.93
N ARG A 12 1.06 1.39 11.34
CA ARG A 12 2.20 1.82 10.51
C ARG A 12 2.38 0.90 9.31
N PHE A 13 2.26 -0.42 9.49
CA PHE A 13 2.36 -1.40 8.40
C PHE A 13 1.25 -1.21 7.37
N VAL A 14 0.00 -1.07 7.81
CA VAL A 14 -1.12 -0.80 6.90
C VAL A 14 -0.91 0.52 6.14
N GLY A 15 -0.41 1.57 6.79
CA GLY A 15 -0.06 2.82 6.10
C GLY A 15 1.06 2.64 5.07
N PHE A 16 2.06 1.82 5.36
CA PHE A 16 3.13 1.49 4.41
C PHE A 16 2.58 0.74 3.18
N VAL A 17 1.70 -0.25 3.40
CA VAL A 17 1.01 -0.98 2.33
C VAL A 17 0.15 -0.05 1.48
N GLY A 18 -0.58 0.88 2.09
CA GLY A 18 -1.39 1.86 1.35
C GLY A 18 -0.54 2.79 0.47
N MET A 19 0.53 3.36 1.02
CA MET A 19 1.44 4.24 0.27
C MET A 19 2.09 3.55 -0.92
N THR A 20 2.59 2.32 -0.72
CA THR A 20 3.20 1.51 -1.79
C THR A 20 2.16 1.08 -2.83
N SER A 21 0.93 0.77 -2.42
CA SER A 21 -0.18 0.47 -3.34
C SER A 21 -0.56 1.66 -4.22
N CYS A 22 -0.61 2.87 -3.67
CA CYS A 22 -0.83 4.09 -4.46
C CYS A 22 0.28 4.30 -5.49
N LEU A 23 1.54 4.13 -5.08
CA LEU A 23 2.69 4.26 -5.98
C LEU A 23 2.61 3.23 -7.12
N ARG A 24 2.26 1.98 -6.79
CA ARG A 24 2.08 0.90 -7.76
C ARG A 24 0.95 1.17 -8.74
N TYR A 25 -0.20 1.57 -8.22
CA TYR A 25 -1.38 1.85 -9.03
C TYR A 25 -1.13 3.02 -9.96
N GLY A 26 -0.53 4.10 -9.47
CA GLY A 26 -0.10 5.23 -10.30
C GLY A 26 0.84 4.81 -11.44
N TYR A 27 1.81 3.93 -11.14
CA TYR A 27 2.76 3.45 -12.14
C TYR A 27 2.09 2.67 -13.28
N SER A 28 0.99 1.96 -13.02
CA SER A 28 0.27 1.21 -14.07
C SER A 28 -0.34 2.08 -15.18
N PHE A 29 -0.38 3.40 -15.00
CA PHE A 29 -0.90 4.34 -16.00
C PHE A 29 0.18 5.08 -16.79
N ILE A 30 1.47 4.92 -16.45
CA ILE A 30 2.56 5.68 -17.08
C ILE A 30 2.71 5.33 -18.57
N ASP A 31 2.52 4.06 -18.94
CA ASP A 31 2.57 3.57 -20.33
C ASP A 31 1.19 3.15 -20.85
N SER A 32 0.10 3.70 -20.28
CA SER A 32 -1.25 3.32 -20.70
C SER A 32 -1.67 4.07 -21.97
N GLU A 33 -2.20 3.35 -22.96
CA GLU A 33 -2.79 3.94 -24.18
C GLU A 33 -4.13 4.69 -23.94
N ARG A 34 -4.56 4.79 -22.68
CA ARG A 34 -5.84 5.43 -22.30
C ARG A 34 -5.78 6.94 -22.44
N SER A 35 -6.94 7.53 -22.67
CA SER A 35 -7.06 8.99 -22.70
C SER A 35 -6.83 9.61 -21.32
N LEU A 36 -6.27 10.82 -21.27
CA LEU A 36 -6.08 11.57 -20.01
C LEU A 36 -7.31 11.62 -19.09
N PRO A 37 -8.55 11.89 -19.58
CA PRO A 37 -9.73 11.92 -18.70
C PRO A 37 -10.10 10.54 -18.13
N GLU A 38 -9.88 9.46 -18.88
CA GLU A 38 -10.08 8.10 -18.37
C GLU A 38 -9.05 7.77 -17.29
N ILE A 39 -7.77 8.09 -17.52
CA ILE A 39 -6.70 7.92 -16.54
C ILE A 39 -7.04 8.69 -15.26
N PHE A 40 -7.52 9.92 -15.37
CA PHE A 40 -7.94 10.72 -14.21
C PHE A 40 -9.07 10.04 -13.43
N LEU A 41 -10.10 9.55 -14.11
CA LEU A 41 -11.23 8.88 -13.47
C LEU A 41 -10.77 7.60 -12.74
N TYR A 42 -9.95 6.79 -13.38
CA TYR A 42 -9.38 5.59 -12.76
C TYR A 42 -8.47 5.91 -11.57
N LEU A 43 -7.60 6.92 -11.67
CA LEU A 43 -6.75 7.35 -10.58
C LEU A 43 -7.57 7.80 -9.37
N VAL A 44 -8.60 8.64 -9.59
CA VAL A 44 -9.45 9.13 -8.50
C VAL A 44 -10.19 7.98 -7.84
N VAL A 45 -10.84 7.10 -8.61
CA VAL A 45 -11.59 5.97 -8.06
C VAL A 45 -10.67 4.97 -7.37
N GLY A 46 -9.55 4.61 -7.99
CA GLY A 46 -8.59 3.67 -7.43
C GLY A 46 -7.93 4.19 -6.15
N PHE A 47 -7.50 5.45 -6.12
CA PHE A 47 -6.96 6.05 -4.90
C PHE A 47 -8.01 6.17 -3.81
N ALA A 48 -9.25 6.53 -4.14
CA ALA A 48 -10.33 6.56 -3.15
C ALA A 48 -10.54 5.19 -2.50
N ILE A 49 -10.53 4.11 -3.29
CA ILE A 49 -10.64 2.74 -2.79
C ILE A 49 -9.43 2.38 -1.91
N ILE A 50 -8.20 2.68 -2.35
CA ILE A 50 -6.98 2.38 -1.58
C ILE A 50 -7.00 3.12 -0.24
N ILE A 51 -7.35 4.40 -0.22
CA ILE A 51 -7.44 5.21 1.01
C ILE A 51 -8.53 4.67 1.94
N LEU A 52 -9.69 4.28 1.40
CA LEU A 52 -10.77 3.69 2.19
C LEU A 52 -10.34 2.37 2.85
N LEU A 53 -9.69 1.49 2.08
CA LEU A 53 -9.15 0.22 2.57
C LEU A 53 -8.05 0.44 3.61
N GLU A 54 -7.15 1.41 3.40
CA GLU A 54 -6.13 1.79 4.37
C GLU A 54 -6.78 2.27 5.68
N ALA A 55 -7.81 3.13 5.61
CA ALA A 55 -8.51 3.63 6.78
C ALA A 55 -9.21 2.50 7.56
N LEU A 56 -9.86 1.57 6.86
CA LEU A 56 -10.48 0.38 7.45
C LEU A 56 -9.43 -0.54 8.09
N GLY A 57 -8.34 -0.82 7.37
CA GLY A 57 -7.23 -1.63 7.86
C GLY A 57 -6.59 -1.02 9.10
N LYS A 58 -6.39 0.30 9.14
CA LYS A 58 -5.89 1.01 10.32
C LYS A 58 -6.87 0.90 11.51
N ARG A 59 -8.18 1.02 11.26
CA ARG A 59 -9.21 0.82 12.31
C ARG A 59 -9.18 -0.60 12.88
N LEU A 60 -9.02 -1.62 12.02
CA LEU A 60 -8.91 -3.01 12.45
C LEU A 60 -7.59 -3.29 13.18
N ALA A 61 -6.48 -2.75 12.68
CA ALA A 61 -5.16 -2.88 13.28
C ALA A 61 -5.11 -2.33 14.70
N ARG A 62 -5.89 -1.28 15.01
CA ARG A 62 -6.01 -0.73 16.38
C ARG A 62 -6.80 -1.62 17.34
N LYS A 63 -7.58 -2.59 16.85
CA LYS A 63 -8.28 -3.58 17.68
C LYS A 63 -7.43 -4.79 18.02
N LEU A 64 -6.31 -4.99 17.33
CA LEU A 64 -5.40 -6.10 17.59
C LEU A 64 -4.51 -5.81 18.81
N PRO A 65 -4.07 -6.85 19.53
CA PRO A 65 -3.13 -6.67 20.64
C PRO A 65 -1.82 -6.06 20.14
N VAL A 66 -1.21 -5.20 20.96
CA VAL A 66 0.06 -4.55 20.63
C VAL A 66 1.18 -5.58 20.57
N VAL A 67 1.52 -6.02 19.37
CA VAL A 67 2.66 -6.92 19.15
C VAL A 67 3.94 -6.10 19.06
N ARG A 68 5.04 -6.59 19.66
CA ARG A 68 6.36 -5.95 19.58
C ARG A 68 6.80 -5.80 18.12
N MET A 69 7.36 -4.64 17.76
CA MET A 69 7.84 -4.33 16.40
C MET A 69 8.73 -5.40 15.77
N ARG A 70 9.52 -6.11 16.58
CA ARG A 70 10.43 -7.19 16.13
C ARG A 70 9.71 -8.32 15.38
N TYR A 71 8.43 -8.55 15.67
CA TYR A 71 7.62 -9.56 14.98
C TYR A 71 6.96 -9.04 13.70
N LEU A 72 6.90 -7.71 13.50
CA LEU A 72 6.42 -7.12 12.25
C LEU A 72 7.50 -7.09 11.17
N THR A 73 8.79 -7.03 11.53
CA THR A 73 9.91 -7.05 10.58
C THR A 73 9.80 -8.14 9.50
N PRO A 74 9.55 -9.43 9.82
CA PRO A 74 9.37 -10.46 8.80
C PRO A 74 8.16 -10.20 7.90
N LEU A 75 7.05 -9.67 8.44
CA LEU A 75 5.86 -9.28 7.67
C LEU A 75 6.17 -8.15 6.67
N TYR A 76 6.95 -7.14 7.09
CA TYR A 76 7.44 -6.09 6.19
C TYR A 76 8.31 -6.65 5.07
N LEU A 77 9.23 -7.57 5.38
CA LEU A 77 10.13 -8.18 4.40
C LEU A 77 9.36 -9.03 3.38
N ILE A 78 8.40 -9.85 3.84
CA ILE A 78 7.53 -10.64 2.95
C ILE A 78 6.73 -9.72 2.04
N TYR A 79 6.11 -8.67 2.62
CA TYR A 79 5.35 -7.71 1.82
C TYR A 79 6.23 -7.00 0.79
N LEU A 80 7.42 -6.53 1.19
CA LEU A 80 8.37 -5.90 0.28
C LEU A 80 8.79 -6.86 -0.84
N TYR A 81 9.08 -8.11 -0.51
CA TYR A 81 9.41 -9.12 -1.51
C TYR A 81 8.29 -9.29 -2.54
N VAL A 82 7.03 -9.43 -2.08
CA VAL A 82 5.86 -9.54 -2.97
C VAL A 82 5.66 -8.26 -3.78
N PHE A 83 5.81 -7.10 -3.15
CA PHE A 83 5.70 -5.80 -3.81
C PHE A 83 6.72 -5.64 -4.94
N PHE A 84 8.01 -5.88 -4.65
CA PHE A 84 9.07 -5.81 -5.65
C PHE A 84 8.90 -6.86 -6.73
N THR A 85 8.48 -8.08 -6.39
CA THR A 85 8.24 -9.14 -7.39
C THR A 85 7.08 -8.77 -8.31
N SER A 86 5.98 -8.24 -7.77
CA SER A 86 4.85 -7.72 -8.57
C SER A 86 5.29 -6.57 -9.47
N PHE A 87 6.10 -5.64 -8.94
CA PHE A 87 6.63 -4.51 -9.69
C PHE A 87 7.54 -4.98 -10.84
N TYR A 88 8.45 -5.90 -10.55
CA TYR A 88 9.39 -6.46 -11.52
C TYR A 88 8.67 -7.27 -12.60
N SER A 89 7.70 -8.11 -12.24
CA SER A 89 6.87 -8.89 -13.16
C SER A 89 6.14 -7.99 -14.17
N SER A 90 5.52 -6.90 -13.74
CA SER A 90 4.87 -5.98 -14.70
C SER A 90 5.83 -5.17 -15.55
N SER A 91 6.99 -4.79 -15.00
CA SER A 91 7.95 -3.94 -15.71
C SER A 91 8.77 -4.73 -16.74
N PHE A 92 8.88 -6.05 -16.58
CA PHE A 92 9.65 -6.92 -17.47
C PHE A 92 8.81 -7.99 -18.21
N GLY A 93 7.48 -7.92 -18.14
CA GLY A 93 6.59 -8.75 -18.97
C GLY A 93 6.57 -10.24 -18.62
N PHE A 94 7.00 -10.65 -17.42
CA PHE A 94 6.90 -12.04 -16.98
C PHE A 94 5.60 -12.27 -16.22
N SER A 95 4.64 -12.94 -16.85
CA SER A 95 3.53 -13.60 -16.17
C SER A 95 4.08 -14.83 -15.43
N LEU A 96 3.90 -14.88 -14.12
CA LEU A 96 4.20 -16.07 -13.31
C LEU A 96 3.11 -17.13 -13.49
#